data_AF-A0A4R2C1U1-F1
#
_entry.id   AF-A0A4R2C1U1-F1
#
_cell.length_a   1.000
_cell.length_b   1.000
_cell.length_c   1.000
_cell.angle_alpha   90.00
_cell.angle_beta   90.00
_cell.angle_gamma   90.00
#
_symmetry.space_group_name_H-M   'P 1'
#
loop_
_entity.id
_entity.type
_entity.pdbx_description
1 polymer ?
#
loop_
_entity_poly.entity_id
_entity_poly.type
_entity_poly.pdbx_seq_one_letter_code
_entity_poly.pdbx_strand_id
1 'polypeptide(L)'
;MGARIIGAAAATLLVGMTASAAACTTYEREVYDVAKAVESFRETAHFSEYGWSAKAPYNKWLNRVRELSDDEENARKLMTSHGFIPMEIYSVADEYRTAGGLDNFYKDRDKDIKSLRCK
;
A
#
# COMPACT_ATOMS: atom_id res chain seq x y z
N MET A 1 -28.82 -13.76 -62.93
CA MET A 1 -27.58 -14.43 -62.47
C MET A 1 -26.59 -13.29 -62.21
N GLY A 2 -26.19 -12.88 -61.01
CA GLY A 2 -26.12 -13.55 -59.71
C GLY A 2 -24.67 -13.51 -59.24
N ALA A 3 -24.35 -12.72 -58.20
CA ALA A 3 -23.22 -12.83 -57.25
C ALA A 3 -22.75 -11.41 -56.83
N ARG A 4 -23.19 -10.88 -55.69
CA ARG A 4 -22.78 -11.15 -54.29
C ARG A 4 -21.67 -10.18 -53.85
N ILE A 5 -22.12 -9.16 -53.12
CA ILE A 5 -21.33 -8.30 -52.25
C ILE A 5 -20.71 -9.19 -51.16
N ILE A 6 -19.38 -9.24 -51.07
CA ILE A 6 -18.68 -9.85 -49.94
C ILE A 6 -18.08 -8.72 -49.13
N GLY A 7 -18.74 -8.40 -48.03
CA GLY A 7 -18.21 -7.53 -46.99
C GLY A 7 -17.11 -8.25 -46.21
N ALA A 8 -16.03 -7.54 -45.91
CA ALA A 8 -15.04 -7.95 -44.92
C ALA A 8 -15.20 -7.03 -43.70
N ALA A 9 -16.04 -7.46 -42.75
CA ALA A 9 -16.05 -6.89 -41.41
C ALA A 9 -14.84 -7.47 -40.66
N ALA A 10 -13.76 -6.69 -40.57
CA ALA A 10 -12.63 -7.01 -39.71
C ALA A 10 -13.07 -6.85 -38.26
N ALA A 11 -13.42 -7.96 -37.61
CA ALA A 11 -13.68 -8.00 -36.18
C ALA A 11 -12.35 -7.84 -35.43
N THR A 12 -12.08 -6.63 -34.95
CA THR A 12 -10.98 -6.37 -34.02
C THR A 12 -11.29 -7.07 -32.70
N LEU A 13 -10.68 -8.23 -32.47
CA LEU A 13 -10.70 -8.91 -31.18
C LEU A 13 -9.90 -8.06 -30.18
N LEU A 14 -10.61 -7.21 -29.44
CA LEU A 14 -10.14 -6.66 -28.17
C LEU A 14 -10.02 -7.83 -27.19
N VAL A 15 -8.85 -8.48 -27.18
CA VAL A 15 -8.46 -9.33 -26.06
C VAL A 15 -8.25 -8.39 -24.89
N GLY A 16 -9.31 -8.17 -24.12
CA GLY A 16 -9.23 -7.56 -22.81
C GLY A 16 -8.37 -8.47 -21.95
N MET A 17 -7.08 -8.14 -21.84
CA MET A 17 -6.24 -8.64 -20.77
C MET A 17 -6.80 -8.04 -19.48
N THR A 18 -7.79 -8.71 -18.89
CA THR A 18 -8.09 -8.53 -17.48
C THR A 18 -6.86 -9.05 -16.75
N ALA A 19 -5.91 -8.17 -16.48
CA ALA A 19 -4.89 -8.42 -15.47
C ALA A 19 -5.67 -8.71 -14.19
N SER A 20 -5.79 -9.99 -13.83
CA SER A 20 -6.24 -10.35 -12.49
C SER A 20 -5.27 -9.65 -11.55
N ALA A 21 -5.75 -8.70 -10.76
CA ALA A 21 -4.95 -8.11 -9.70
C ALA A 21 -4.34 -9.28 -8.92
N ALA A 22 -3.02 -9.45 -9.00
CA ALA A 22 -2.35 -10.55 -8.33
C ALA A 22 -2.74 -10.50 -6.85
N ALA A 23 -3.14 -11.63 -6.29
CA ALA A 23 -3.43 -11.70 -4.87
C ALA A 23 -2.14 -11.33 -4.10
N CYS A 24 -2.28 -10.54 -3.04
CA CYS A 24 -1.13 -10.19 -2.20
C CYS A 24 -0.42 -11.46 -1.73
N THR A 25 0.90 -11.39 -1.75
CA THR A 25 1.75 -12.32 -1.01
C THR A 25 1.44 -12.25 0.49
N THR A 26 1.85 -13.26 1.24
CA THR A 26 1.71 -13.25 2.72
C THR A 26 2.39 -12.03 3.32
N TYR A 27 3.59 -11.70 2.84
CA TYR A 27 4.34 -10.52 3.30
C TYR A 27 3.58 -9.21 3.04
N GLU A 28 3.08 -9.02 1.81
CA GLU A 28 2.27 -7.83 1.48
C GLU A 28 1.00 -7.73 2.31
N ARG A 29 0.35 -8.86 2.62
CA ARG A 29 -0.83 -8.89 3.49
C ARG A 29 -0.47 -8.43 4.91
N GLU A 30 0.65 -8.87 5.45
CA GLU A 30 1.11 -8.45 6.78
C GLU A 30 1.50 -6.96 6.81
N VAL A 31 2.18 -6.46 5.78
CA VAL A 31 2.47 -5.03 5.62
C VAL A 31 1.17 -4.22 5.54
N TYR A 32 0.22 -4.68 4.74
CA TYR A 32 -1.10 -4.06 4.58
C TYR A 32 -1.86 -3.98 5.92
N ASP A 33 -1.91 -5.09 6.67
CA ASP A 33 -2.63 -5.16 7.95
C ASP A 33 -2.05 -4.16 8.96
N VAL A 34 -0.72 -4.07 9.04
CA VAL A 34 -0.05 -3.11 9.94
C VAL A 34 -0.26 -1.68 9.46
N ALA A 35 -0.12 -1.40 8.16
CA ALA A 35 -0.35 -0.08 7.58
C ALA A 35 -1.78 0.40 7.85
N LYS A 36 -2.77 -0.48 7.67
CA LYS A 36 -4.18 -0.15 7.90
C LYS A 36 -4.47 0.11 9.39
N ALA A 37 -3.87 -0.67 10.28
CA ALA A 37 -4.01 -0.46 11.72
C ALA A 37 -3.41 0.87 12.18
N VAL A 38 -2.21 1.21 11.68
CA VAL A 38 -1.54 2.49 11.96
C VAL A 38 -2.32 3.67 11.39
N GLU A 39 -2.80 3.59 10.14
CA GLU A 39 -3.64 4.62 9.54
C GLU A 39 -4.90 4.87 10.38
N SER A 40 -5.62 3.80 10.73
CA SER A 40 -6.88 3.91 11.50
C SER A 40 -6.64 4.49 12.89
N PHE A 41 -5.51 4.16 13.53
CA PHE A 41 -5.16 4.75 14.82
C PHE A 41 -4.77 6.22 14.70
N ARG A 42 -4.00 6.57 13.67
CA ARG A 42 -3.56 7.95 13.37
C ARG A 42 -4.74 8.93 13.24
N GLU A 43 -5.87 8.44 12.75
CA GLU A 43 -7.11 9.22 12.61
C GLU A 43 -7.84 9.48 13.94
N THR A 44 -7.43 8.85 15.05
CA THR A 44 -8.03 9.06 16.37
C THR A 44 -7.36 10.18 17.15
N ALA A 45 -8.11 10.80 18.08
CA ALA A 45 -7.55 11.78 19.03
C ALA A 45 -6.42 11.20 19.89
N HIS A 46 -6.47 9.89 20.17
CA HIS A 46 -5.46 9.19 20.97
C HIS A 46 -4.08 9.12 20.30
N PHE A 47 -4.00 9.25 18.97
CA PHE A 47 -2.69 9.29 18.31
C PHE A 47 -1.95 10.60 18.57
N SER A 48 -2.68 11.73 18.63
CA SER A 48 -2.09 13.00 19.03
C SER A 48 -1.64 12.97 20.51
N GLU A 49 -2.37 12.28 21.36
CA GLU A 49 -2.13 12.23 22.80
C GLU A 49 -1.01 11.23 23.19
N TYR A 50 -1.04 10.04 22.60
CA TYR A 50 -0.18 8.92 22.98
C TYR A 50 0.76 8.45 21.86
N GLY A 51 0.45 8.72 20.59
CA GLY A 51 1.30 8.41 19.43
C GLY A 51 2.02 7.06 19.52
N TRP A 52 3.36 7.15 19.51
CA TRP A 52 4.28 6.02 19.67
C TRP A 52 4.75 5.78 21.12
N SER A 53 3.94 6.08 22.12
CA SER A 53 4.30 5.88 23.54
C SER A 53 3.97 4.48 24.04
N ALA A 54 4.71 3.98 25.05
CA ALA A 54 4.58 2.67 25.72
C ALA A 54 3.14 2.12 25.88
N LYS A 55 2.17 3.02 26.08
CA LYS A 55 0.76 2.74 26.38
C LYS A 55 -0.14 2.58 25.15
N ALA A 56 0.30 3.04 23.98
CA ALA A 56 -0.41 2.90 22.72
C ALA A 56 -0.15 1.51 22.09
N PRO A 57 -0.97 1.06 21.13
CA PRO A 57 -0.69 -0.15 20.33
C PRO A 57 0.60 -0.07 19.49
N TYR A 58 1.32 1.06 19.56
CA TYR A 58 2.54 1.36 18.83
C TYR A 58 3.65 0.31 18.98
N ASN A 59 3.87 -0.27 20.18
CA ASN A 59 5.04 -1.11 20.43
C ASN A 59 4.95 -2.38 19.59
N LYS A 60 3.74 -2.94 19.51
CA LYS A 60 3.46 -4.11 18.67
C LYS A 60 3.65 -3.77 17.20
N TRP A 61 3.10 -2.65 16.73
CA TRP A 61 3.18 -2.27 15.32
C TRP A 61 4.58 -1.85 14.89
N LEU A 62 5.30 -1.07 15.70
CA LEU A 62 6.68 -0.67 15.42
C LEU A 62 7.61 -1.88 15.40
N ASN A 63 7.48 -2.80 16.36
CA ASN A 63 8.25 -4.04 16.31
C ASN A 63 7.89 -4.85 15.06
N ARG A 64 6.61 -4.93 14.70
CA ARG A 64 6.21 -5.63 13.48
C ARG A 64 6.74 -4.98 12.20
N VAL A 65 6.72 -3.65 12.11
CA VAL A 65 7.30 -2.89 11.00
C VAL A 65 8.81 -3.14 10.90
N ARG A 66 9.52 -3.20 12.03
CA ARG A 66 10.95 -3.54 12.07
C ARG A 66 11.19 -4.95 11.58
N GLU A 67 10.48 -5.94 12.11
CA GLU A 67 10.58 -7.33 11.66
C GLU A 67 10.33 -7.48 10.15
N LEU A 68 9.32 -6.78 9.62
CA LEU A 68 9.04 -6.77 8.18
C LEU A 68 10.15 -6.09 7.38
N SER A 69 10.82 -5.08 7.95
CA SER A 69 11.95 -4.40 7.31
C SER A 69 13.24 -5.20 7.37
N ASP A 70 13.41 -6.03 8.39
CA ASP A 70 14.56 -6.93 8.56
C ASP A 70 14.55 -8.08 7.53
N ASP A 71 13.38 -8.41 6.97
CA ASP A 71 13.27 -9.25 5.77
C ASP A 71 13.66 -8.43 4.52
N GLU A 72 14.97 -8.22 4.34
CA GLU A 72 15.53 -7.38 3.28
C GLU A 72 15.13 -7.81 1.87
N GLU A 73 14.86 -9.11 1.65
CA GLU A 73 14.46 -9.61 0.34
C GLU A 73 13.05 -9.14 0.02
N ASN A 74 12.09 -9.39 0.92
CA ASN A 74 10.70 -9.02 0.69
C ASN A 74 10.46 -7.51 0.82
N ALA A 75 11.18 -6.81 1.71
CA ALA A 75 11.14 -5.35 1.80
C ALA A 75 11.60 -4.69 0.49
N ARG A 76 12.64 -5.23 -0.16
CA ARG A 76 13.12 -4.75 -1.46
C ARG A 76 12.13 -5.02 -2.59
N LYS A 77 11.48 -6.19 -2.58
CA LYS A 77 10.40 -6.50 -3.54
C LYS A 77 9.22 -5.57 -3.35
N LEU A 78 8.82 -5.30 -2.11
CA LEU A 78 7.76 -4.33 -1.78
C LEU A 78 8.12 -2.94 -2.32
N MET A 79 9.33 -2.45 -2.06
CA MET A 79 9.81 -1.17 -2.57
C MET A 79 9.78 -1.12 -4.10
N THR A 80 10.23 -2.17 -4.77
CA THR A 80 10.26 -2.24 -6.23
C THR A 80 8.85 -2.25 -6.83
N SER A 81 7.91 -2.95 -6.20
CA SER A 81 6.55 -3.13 -6.71
C SER A 81 5.58 -2.02 -6.33
N HIS A 82 5.75 -1.43 -5.14
CA HIS A 82 4.79 -0.49 -4.54
C HIS A 82 5.41 0.85 -4.12
N GLY A 83 6.73 1.02 -4.30
CA GLY A 83 7.40 2.31 -4.10
C GLY A 83 7.72 2.67 -2.66
N PHE A 84 7.53 1.77 -1.69
CA PHE A 84 7.79 2.06 -0.27
C PHE A 84 8.41 0.87 0.49
N ILE A 85 9.09 1.15 1.59
CA ILE A 85 9.57 0.14 2.55
C ILE A 85 8.73 0.16 3.84
N PRO A 86 8.65 -0.95 4.61
CA PRO A 86 7.76 -0.99 5.76
C PRO A 86 8.03 0.10 6.80
N MET A 87 9.30 0.47 7.03
CA MET A 87 9.67 1.56 7.95
C MET A 87 9.00 2.90 7.61
N GLU A 88 8.63 3.16 6.36
CA GLU A 88 7.95 4.41 5.98
C GLU A 88 6.53 4.51 6.56
N ILE A 89 5.90 3.39 6.94
CA ILE A 89 4.64 3.38 7.71
C ILE A 89 4.83 4.12 9.04
N TYR A 90 5.94 3.82 9.72
CA TYR A 90 6.29 4.51 10.97
C TYR A 90 6.60 5.99 10.71
N SER A 91 7.46 6.29 9.74
CA SER A 91 7.91 7.66 9.46
C SER A 91 6.74 8.58 9.08
N VAL A 92 5.83 8.11 8.23
CA VAL A 92 4.63 8.85 7.82
C VAL A 92 3.72 9.16 9.02
N ALA A 93 3.51 8.19 9.91
CA ALA A 93 2.66 8.40 11.07
C ALA A 93 3.35 9.25 12.15
N ASP A 94 4.67 9.12 12.36
CA ASP A 94 5.38 10.03 13.27
C ASP A 94 5.40 11.47 12.76
N GLU A 95 5.63 11.69 11.46
CA GLU A 95 5.58 13.04 10.87
C GLU A 95 4.22 13.68 11.09
N TYR A 96 3.13 12.96 10.80
CA TYR A 96 1.78 13.48 11.00
C TYR A 96 1.56 13.98 12.43
N ARG A 97 2.13 13.28 13.41
CA ARG A 97 2.04 13.63 14.83
C ARG A 97 2.91 14.83 15.18
N THR A 98 4.15 14.88 14.71
CA THR A 98 5.14 15.90 15.09
C THR A 98 4.88 17.24 14.40
N ALA A 99 4.51 17.21 13.13
CA ALA A 99 4.27 18.39 12.31
C ALA A 99 2.79 18.83 12.28
N GLY A 100 1.87 18.00 12.78
CA GLY A 100 0.42 18.25 12.73
C GLY A 100 -0.18 18.10 11.33
N GLY A 101 0.56 17.52 10.39
CA GLY A 101 0.17 17.30 9.01
C GLY A 101 1.32 16.70 8.19
N LEU A 102 1.04 16.29 6.96
CA LEU A 102 2.05 15.75 6.04
C LEU A 102 2.51 16.81 5.04
N ASP A 103 3.82 16.94 4.86
CA ASP A 103 4.40 17.67 3.73
C ASP A 103 4.22 16.89 2.41
N ASN A 104 4.77 17.42 1.31
CA ASN A 104 4.62 16.76 0.01
C ASN A 104 5.31 15.39 -0.05
N PHE A 105 6.48 15.26 0.58
CA PHE A 105 7.21 13.99 0.60
C PHE A 105 6.41 12.91 1.31
N TYR A 106 5.91 13.19 2.51
CA TYR A 106 5.16 12.20 3.28
C TYR A 106 3.75 11.97 2.74
N LYS A 107 3.14 12.94 2.04
CA LYS A 107 1.89 12.69 1.28
C LYS A 107 2.11 11.66 0.18
N ASP A 108 3.22 11.74 -0.54
CA ASP A 108 3.55 10.76 -1.58
C ASP A 108 3.83 9.39 -0.97
N ARG A 109 4.55 9.31 0.16
CA ARG A 109 4.75 8.05 0.90
C ARG A 109 3.42 7.47 1.41
N ASP A 110 2.56 8.28 2.01
CA ASP A 110 1.24 7.87 2.50
C ASP A 110 0.35 7.36 1.37
N LYS A 111 0.45 7.97 0.18
CA LYS A 111 -0.25 7.51 -1.03
C LYS A 111 0.25 6.15 -1.50
N ASP A 112 1.57 5.95 -1.55
CA ASP A 112 2.16 4.67 -1.98
C ASP A 112 1.81 3.54 -1.00
N ILE A 113 1.88 3.79 0.31
CA ILE A 113 1.43 2.85 1.34
C ILE A 113 -0.06 2.48 1.13
N LYS A 114 -0.90 3.48 0.88
CA LYS A 114 -2.34 3.28 0.60
C LYS A 114 -2.62 2.67 -0.77
N SER A 115 -1.64 2.57 -1.66
CA SER A 115 -1.80 1.91 -2.96
C SER A 115 -1.76 0.38 -2.82
N LEU A 116 -1.11 -0.13 -1.75
CA LEU A 116 -1.14 -1.54 -1.40
C LEU A 116 -2.56 -1.93 -0.96
N ARG A 117 -3.24 -2.75 -1.77
CA ARG A 117 -4.61 -3.20 -1.52
C ARG A 117 -4.67 -4.71 -1.50
N CYS A 118 -4.64 -5.28 -0.30
CA CYS A 118 -4.88 -6.71 -0.10
C CYS A 118 -6.36 -6.93 0.23
N LYS A 119 -7.08 -7.56 -0.70
CA LYS A 119 -8.45 -8.03 -0.50
C LYS A 119 -8.48 -9.40 0.18
#